data_AF-A0A3N6LWA7-F1
#
_entry.id   AF-A0A3N6LWA7-F1
#
_cell.length_a   1.000
_cell.length_b   1.000
_cell.length_c   1.000
_cell.angle_alpha   90.00
_cell.angle_beta   90.00
_cell.angle_gamma   90.00
#
_symmetry.space_group_name_H-M   'P 1'
#
loop_
_entity.id
_entity.type
_entity.pdbx_description
1 polymer ?
#
loop_
_entity_poly.entity_id
_entity_poly.type
_entity_poly.pdbx_seq_one_letter_code
_entity_poly.pdbx_strand_id
1 'polypeptide(L)'
;MLHSSLHSKSSVRSRAQTEPIAALVAIALVCSGIVLYAGVLADIYPGGTDRDPADATLEQVWNSVGTDGVYRETRDRSELHQGVRLPEGYTAFITVTTVTDDGRSLTVDSVFVDRSIGVQYDASEIDRPDDTASASRSIGVHVEPAPAGDVRGGTLHVEVWKG
;
A
#
# COMPACT_ATOMS: atom_id res chain seq x y z
N MET A 1 83.65 -23.30 9.83
CA MET A 1 82.77 -23.41 8.65
C MET A 1 81.35 -23.15 9.10
N LEU A 2 80.74 -22.07 8.57
CA LEU A 2 79.36 -21.68 8.84
C LEU A 2 78.39 -22.73 8.27
N HIS A 3 77.31 -23.02 9.00
CA HIS A 3 76.02 -23.25 8.36
C HIS A 3 74.91 -22.58 9.16
N SER A 4 74.38 -21.53 8.55
CA SER A 4 73.14 -20.86 8.90
C SER A 4 71.97 -21.79 8.59
N SER A 5 70.95 -21.82 9.44
CA SER A 5 69.59 -22.15 9.01
C SER A 5 68.57 -21.57 9.99
N LEU A 6 68.38 -20.25 9.92
CA LEU A 6 67.15 -19.61 10.36
C LEU A 6 66.00 -20.17 9.51
N HIS A 7 65.26 -21.13 10.06
CA HIS A 7 64.03 -21.61 9.46
C HIS A 7 62.97 -20.53 9.65
N SER A 8 62.84 -19.64 8.64
CA SER A 8 61.72 -18.73 8.52
C SER A 8 60.44 -19.55 8.35
N LYS A 9 59.64 -19.68 9.41
CA LYS A 9 58.29 -20.23 9.31
C LYS A 9 57.36 -19.12 8.84
N SER A 10 57.19 -19.03 7.52
CA SER A 10 56.08 -18.34 6.89
C SER A 10 54.77 -19.05 7.28
N SER A 11 53.97 -18.47 8.17
CA SER A 11 52.59 -18.94 8.39
C SER A 11 51.71 -18.39 7.27
N VAL A 12 51.62 -19.15 6.18
CA VAL A 12 50.72 -18.89 5.07
C VAL A 12 49.31 -19.34 5.48
N ARG A 13 48.41 -18.35 5.62
CA ARG A 13 46.99 -18.37 5.21
C ARG A 13 46.06 -19.36 5.95
N SER A 14 45.47 -18.89 7.05
CA SER A 14 44.26 -19.48 7.67
C SER A 14 43.13 -18.44 7.75
N ARG A 15 42.58 -18.07 6.60
CA ARG A 15 41.36 -17.24 6.45
C ARG A 15 40.99 -17.19 4.96
N ALA A 16 40.23 -18.17 4.48
CA ALA A 16 39.58 -18.12 3.15
C ALA A 16 38.64 -19.29 2.81
N GLN A 17 38.55 -20.36 3.62
CA GLN A 17 37.71 -21.54 3.32
C GLN A 17 36.44 -21.65 4.17
N THR A 18 36.05 -20.53 4.74
CA THR A 18 34.76 -20.24 5.33
C THR A 18 34.33 -18.96 4.59
N GLU A 19 33.24 -18.87 3.83
CA GLU A 19 32.06 -19.74 3.81
C GLU A 19 31.22 -19.40 2.56
N PRO A 20 31.49 -19.97 1.37
CA PRO A 20 30.51 -19.92 0.28
C PRO A 20 29.14 -20.40 0.78
N ILE A 21 29.16 -21.38 1.69
CA ILE A 21 27.98 -21.93 2.35
C ILE A 21 27.31 -20.92 3.28
N ALA A 22 28.03 -20.17 4.12
CA ALA A 22 27.37 -19.23 5.03
C ALA A 22 26.85 -17.98 4.29
N ALA A 23 27.49 -17.58 3.20
CA ALA A 23 26.93 -16.56 2.32
C ALA A 23 25.57 -17.02 1.74
N LEU A 24 25.47 -18.28 1.29
CA LEU A 24 24.21 -18.86 0.83
C LEU A 24 23.16 -18.96 1.94
N VAL A 25 23.57 -19.35 3.16
CA VAL A 25 22.67 -19.40 4.33
C VAL A 25 22.15 -18.01 4.68
N ALA A 26 23.00 -16.98 4.66
CA ALA A 26 22.61 -15.60 4.91
C ALA A 26 21.60 -15.11 3.86
N ILE A 27 21.85 -15.36 2.58
CA ILE A 27 20.93 -15.01 1.49
C ILE A 27 19.59 -15.75 1.67
N ALA A 28 19.63 -17.05 1.99
CA ALA A 28 18.41 -17.82 2.23
C ALA A 28 17.58 -17.23 3.39
N LEU A 29 18.23 -16.85 4.50
CA LEU A 29 17.54 -16.20 5.62
C LEU A 29 16.95 -14.84 5.24
N VAL A 30 17.67 -14.03 4.46
CA VAL A 30 17.17 -12.75 3.96
C VAL A 30 15.98 -12.96 3.03
N CYS A 31 16.07 -13.89 2.08
CA CYS A 31 14.97 -14.25 1.19
C CYS A 31 13.76 -14.77 1.98
N SER A 32 13.96 -15.65 2.96
CA SER A 32 12.88 -16.13 3.84
C SER A 32 12.25 -15.00 4.63
N GLY A 33 13.05 -14.08 5.18
CA GLY A 33 12.55 -12.89 5.86
C GLY A 33 11.70 -12.01 4.94
N ILE A 34 12.16 -11.79 3.70
CA ILE A 34 11.41 -11.04 2.68
C ILE A 34 10.13 -11.76 2.28
N VAL A 35 10.16 -13.09 2.08
CA VAL A 35 8.97 -13.88 1.71
C VAL A 35 7.95 -13.92 2.86
N LEU A 36 8.39 -14.11 4.11
CA LEU A 36 7.51 -14.05 5.27
C LEU A 36 6.91 -12.65 5.44
N TYR A 37 7.73 -11.62 5.27
CA TYR A 37 7.28 -10.23 5.33
C TYR A 37 6.26 -9.93 4.22
N ALA A 38 6.55 -10.32 2.98
CA ALA A 38 5.63 -10.18 1.86
C ALA A 38 4.35 -11.00 2.06
N GLY A 39 4.44 -12.17 2.66
CA GLY A 39 3.30 -13.01 3.01
C GLY A 39 2.40 -12.36 4.08
N VAL A 40 2.99 -11.85 5.16
CA VAL A 40 2.25 -11.05 6.16
C VAL A 40 1.64 -9.80 5.52
N LEU A 41 2.39 -9.13 4.64
CA LEU A 41 1.92 -7.95 3.93
C LEU A 41 0.76 -8.28 2.97
N ALA A 42 0.79 -9.45 2.33
CA ALA A 42 -0.29 -9.94 1.49
C ALA A 42 -1.51 -10.42 2.29
N ASP A 43 -1.31 -10.90 3.53
CA ASP A 43 -2.39 -11.29 4.43
C ASP A 43 -3.16 -10.06 4.97
N ILE A 44 -2.44 -8.97 5.24
CA ILE A 44 -3.07 -7.67 5.58
C ILE A 44 -3.51 -6.88 4.34
N TYR A 45 -3.10 -7.30 3.14
CA TYR A 45 -3.38 -6.62 1.88
C TYR A 45 -3.64 -7.63 0.74
N PRO A 46 -4.72 -8.42 0.83
CA PRO A 46 -5.07 -9.39 -0.21
C PRO A 46 -5.59 -8.62 -1.44
N GLY A 47 -4.97 -8.80 -2.61
CA GLY A 47 -5.54 -8.23 -3.85
C GLY A 47 -4.68 -8.27 -5.11
N GLY A 48 -3.35 -8.25 -4.99
CA GLY A 48 -2.49 -7.98 -6.15
C GLY A 48 -2.24 -9.15 -7.10
N THR A 49 -3.22 -9.69 -7.84
CA THR A 49 -2.97 -10.33 -9.16
C THR A 49 -4.23 -10.56 -10.00
N ASP A 50 -4.15 -10.06 -11.24
CA ASP A 50 -5.09 -10.19 -12.38
C ASP A 50 -6.09 -9.03 -12.53
N ARG A 51 -5.69 -7.98 -13.28
CA ARG A 51 -6.52 -6.81 -13.67
C ARG A 51 -7.55 -6.43 -12.60
N ASP A 52 -7.04 -6.12 -11.41
CA ASP A 52 -7.85 -6.01 -10.20
C ASP A 52 -8.94 -4.93 -10.38
N PRO A 53 -10.23 -5.26 -10.21
CA PRO A 53 -11.30 -4.26 -10.24
C PRO A 53 -11.09 -3.13 -9.22
N ALA A 54 -10.39 -3.37 -8.12
CA ALA A 54 -10.01 -2.35 -7.15
C ALA A 54 -9.00 -1.35 -7.75
N ASP A 55 -7.96 -1.81 -8.44
CA ASP A 55 -7.00 -0.94 -9.14
C ASP A 55 -7.69 -0.11 -10.23
N ALA A 56 -8.57 -0.74 -11.01
CA ALA A 56 -9.31 -0.04 -12.06
C ALA A 56 -10.28 1.01 -11.48
N THR A 57 -10.88 0.75 -10.33
CA THR A 57 -11.76 1.70 -9.63
C THR A 57 -10.94 2.81 -9.01
N LEU A 58 -9.81 2.50 -8.36
CA LEU A 58 -8.89 3.49 -7.81
C LEU A 58 -8.40 4.46 -8.88
N GLU A 59 -8.06 3.97 -10.06
CA GLU A 59 -7.64 4.82 -11.17
C GLU A 59 -8.78 5.71 -11.70
N GLN A 60 -10.02 5.22 -11.71
CA GLN A 60 -11.18 6.03 -12.08
C GLN A 60 -11.45 7.16 -11.08
N VAL A 61 -11.41 6.85 -9.78
CA VAL A 61 -11.58 7.83 -8.70
C VAL A 61 -10.45 8.84 -8.74
N TRP A 62 -9.21 8.39 -8.90
CA TRP A 62 -8.06 9.28 -8.98
C TRP A 62 -8.16 10.26 -10.15
N ASN A 63 -8.60 9.78 -11.32
CA ASN A 63 -8.80 10.63 -12.48
C ASN A 63 -9.97 11.60 -12.33
N SER A 64 -10.94 11.35 -11.43
CA SER A 64 -12.03 12.29 -11.13
C SER A 64 -11.66 13.35 -10.09
N VAL A 65 -10.77 13.04 -9.14
CA VAL A 65 -10.29 13.96 -8.10
C VAL A 65 -9.47 15.14 -8.67
N GLY A 66 -8.95 15.02 -9.90
CA GLY A 66 -8.47 16.18 -10.66
C GLY A 66 -6.98 16.17 -10.99
N THR A 67 -6.57 17.16 -11.78
CA THR A 67 -5.27 17.20 -12.49
C THR A 67 -4.09 17.58 -11.58
N ASP A 68 -4.34 18.16 -10.41
CA ASP A 68 -3.32 18.58 -9.44
C ASP A 68 -2.98 17.50 -8.39
N GLY A 69 -3.69 16.37 -8.37
CA GLY A 69 -3.42 15.24 -7.48
C GLY A 69 -3.72 15.52 -6.01
N VAL A 70 -4.62 16.46 -5.74
CA VAL A 70 -5.02 16.84 -4.38
C VAL A 70 -6.53 16.64 -4.23
N TYR A 71 -6.93 15.74 -3.34
CA TYR A 71 -8.32 15.63 -2.91
C TYR A 71 -8.67 16.81 -2.00
N ARG A 72 -9.77 17.48 -2.30
CA ARG A 72 -10.28 18.59 -1.50
C ARG A 72 -11.59 18.16 -0.86
N GLU A 73 -11.62 18.18 0.46
CA GLU A 73 -12.87 18.02 1.18
C GLU A 73 -13.78 19.20 0.84
N THR A 74 -14.91 18.91 0.20
CA THR A 74 -15.92 19.90 -0.19
C THR A 74 -17.29 19.42 0.25
N ARG A 75 -18.25 20.34 0.32
CA ARG A 75 -19.66 19.98 0.55
C ARG A 75 -20.23 19.11 -0.56
N ASP A 76 -19.71 19.23 -1.78
CA ASP A 76 -20.09 18.38 -2.91
C ASP A 76 -19.18 17.15 -3.00
N ARG A 77 -19.56 16.09 -2.30
CA ARG A 77 -18.80 14.83 -2.22
C ARG A 77 -18.92 13.96 -3.48
N SER A 78 -19.49 14.50 -4.55
CA SER A 78 -19.74 13.77 -5.80
C SER A 78 -18.46 13.39 -6.54
N GLU A 79 -17.39 14.15 -6.32
CA GLU A 79 -16.09 13.93 -6.98
C GLU A 79 -15.50 12.54 -6.75
N LEU A 80 -15.79 11.91 -5.59
CA LEU A 80 -15.30 10.57 -5.27
C LEU A 80 -15.96 9.44 -6.06
N HIS A 81 -17.17 9.64 -6.57
CA HIS A 81 -17.94 8.54 -7.18
C HIS A 81 -18.48 8.86 -8.59
N GLN A 82 -18.49 10.11 -9.03
CA GLN A 82 -19.05 10.53 -10.31
C GLN A 82 -18.41 9.80 -11.52
N GLY A 83 -17.09 9.58 -11.45
CA GLY A 83 -16.32 8.88 -12.47
C GLY A 83 -16.36 7.35 -12.38
N VAL A 84 -16.87 6.80 -11.28
CA VAL A 84 -16.81 5.37 -10.99
C VAL A 84 -17.77 4.59 -11.89
N ARG A 85 -17.25 3.54 -12.52
CA ARG A 85 -17.94 2.59 -13.39
C ARG A 85 -17.55 1.19 -12.95
N LEU A 86 -18.43 0.61 -12.12
CA LEU A 86 -18.27 -0.76 -11.64
C LEU A 86 -18.83 -1.76 -12.66
N PRO A 87 -18.21 -2.94 -12.80
CA PRO A 87 -18.82 -4.05 -13.52
C PRO A 87 -20.18 -4.45 -12.90
N GLU A 88 -21.01 -5.15 -13.66
CA GLU A 88 -22.31 -5.60 -13.16
C GLU A 88 -22.14 -6.58 -11.99
N GLY A 89 -22.92 -6.36 -10.91
CA GLY A 89 -22.85 -7.16 -9.68
C GLY A 89 -21.67 -6.83 -8.78
N TYR A 90 -20.96 -5.73 -9.01
CA TYR A 90 -19.90 -5.25 -8.11
C TYR A 90 -20.35 -4.02 -7.34
N THR A 91 -19.83 -3.93 -6.12
CA THR A 91 -19.94 -2.76 -5.25
C THR A 91 -18.54 -2.28 -4.87
N ALA A 92 -18.42 -1.00 -4.52
CA ALA A 92 -17.16 -0.42 -4.10
C ALA A 92 -17.31 0.42 -2.83
N PHE A 93 -16.29 0.35 -2.00
CA PHE A 93 -16.14 1.25 -0.86
C PHE A 93 -14.85 2.05 -1.03
N ILE A 94 -14.99 3.37 -1.03
CA ILE A 94 -13.90 4.31 -1.29
C ILE A 94 -13.72 5.13 -0.02
N THR A 95 -12.50 5.19 0.49
CA THR A 95 -12.15 5.92 1.71
C THR A 95 -10.97 6.83 1.44
N VAL A 96 -11.06 8.09 1.87
CA VAL A 96 -9.95 9.03 1.93
C VAL A 96 -9.57 9.27 3.38
N THR A 97 -8.32 9.00 3.71
CA THR A 97 -7.74 9.31 5.02
C THR A 97 -6.63 10.33 4.92
N THR A 98 -6.42 11.08 6.00
CA THR A 98 -5.26 11.95 6.17
C THR A 98 -4.63 11.71 7.53
N VAL A 99 -3.37 12.09 7.68
CA VAL A 99 -2.67 12.04 8.97
C VAL A 99 -2.72 13.43 9.61
N THR A 100 -3.20 13.50 10.85
CA THR A 100 -3.23 14.71 11.67
C THR A 100 -1.84 15.04 12.21
N ASP A 101 -1.64 16.27 12.70
CA ASP A 101 -0.34 16.73 13.23
C ASP A 101 0.15 15.89 14.43
N ASP A 102 -0.76 15.23 15.15
CA ASP A 102 -0.45 14.31 16.25
C ASP A 102 -0.26 12.85 15.80
N GLY A 103 -0.18 12.60 14.49
CA GLY A 103 0.14 11.31 13.89
C GLY A 103 -1.03 10.32 13.82
N ARG A 104 -2.27 10.76 14.07
CA ARG A 104 -3.45 9.89 13.95
C ARG A 104 -3.97 9.90 12.52
N SER A 105 -4.50 8.76 12.08
CA SER A 105 -5.27 8.70 10.84
C SER A 105 -6.69 9.18 11.09
N LEU A 106 -7.15 10.13 10.28
CA LEU A 106 -8.51 10.63 10.25
C LEU A 106 -9.14 10.28 8.90
N THR A 107 -10.32 9.67 8.91
CA THR A 107 -11.14 9.54 7.70
C THR A 107 -11.73 10.90 7.36
N VAL A 108 -11.38 11.40 6.19
CA VAL A 108 -11.85 12.69 5.67
C VAL A 108 -13.16 12.49 4.93
N ASP A 109 -13.23 11.45 4.09
CA ASP A 109 -14.44 11.10 3.35
C ASP A 109 -14.50 9.58 3.15
N SER A 110 -15.70 9.03 3.13
CA SER A 110 -15.95 7.66 2.72
C SER A 110 -17.27 7.57 1.95
N VAL A 111 -17.27 6.75 0.91
CA VAL A 111 -18.44 6.52 0.05
C VAL A 111 -18.55 5.05 -0.31
N PHE A 112 -19.74 4.51 -0.14
CA PHE A 112 -20.17 3.20 -0.62
C PHE A 112 -20.98 3.37 -1.89
N VAL A 113 -20.62 2.63 -2.94
CA VAL A 113 -21.21 2.72 -4.26
C VAL A 113 -21.69 1.34 -4.66
N ASP A 114 -23.01 1.18 -4.65
CA ASP A 114 -23.68 -0.05 -5.04
C ASP A 114 -24.76 0.27 -6.09
N ARG A 115 -24.87 -0.55 -7.13
CA ARG A 115 -25.81 -0.27 -8.22
C ARG A 115 -27.28 -0.47 -7.83
N SER A 116 -27.56 -1.33 -6.86
CA SER A 116 -28.90 -1.69 -6.40
C SER A 116 -29.45 -0.73 -5.36
N ILE A 117 -28.61 -0.27 -4.42
CA ILE A 117 -29.02 0.66 -3.36
C ILE A 117 -28.60 2.11 -3.62
N GLY A 118 -27.65 2.35 -4.52
CA GLY A 118 -27.13 3.68 -4.86
C GLY A 118 -25.86 4.04 -4.09
N VAL A 119 -25.68 5.34 -3.86
CA VAL A 119 -24.49 5.91 -3.20
C VAL A 119 -24.83 6.24 -1.76
N GLN A 120 -24.01 5.75 -0.83
CA GLN A 120 -24.12 6.04 0.60
C GLN A 120 -22.82 6.64 1.13
N TYR A 121 -22.93 7.72 1.89
CA TYR A 121 -21.78 8.39 2.50
C TYR A 121 -21.62 7.97 3.96
N ASP A 122 -20.38 8.02 4.46
CA ASP A 122 -20.04 7.76 5.87
C ASP A 122 -20.51 6.38 6.37
N ALA A 123 -20.58 5.42 5.45
CA ALA A 123 -20.94 4.06 5.75
C ALA A 123 -19.80 3.39 6.52
N SER A 124 -19.98 3.26 7.84
CA SER A 124 -19.01 2.66 8.75
C SER A 124 -19.28 1.17 9.01
N GLU A 125 -20.52 0.73 8.76
CA GLU A 125 -20.97 -0.63 9.00
C GLU A 125 -21.31 -1.30 7.66
N ILE A 126 -20.26 -1.78 6.99
CA ILE A 126 -20.37 -2.52 5.73
C ILE A 126 -19.81 -3.92 5.96
N ASP A 127 -20.64 -4.92 5.67
CA ASP A 127 -20.21 -6.31 5.68
C ASP A 127 -19.35 -6.57 4.44
N ARG A 128 -18.07 -6.86 4.67
CA ARG A 128 -17.07 -7.07 3.62
C ARG A 128 -16.80 -8.57 3.52
N PRO A 129 -17.02 -9.18 2.35
CA PRO A 129 -16.60 -10.55 2.11
C PRO A 129 -15.08 -10.72 2.22
N ASP A 130 -14.64 -11.94 2.53
CA ASP A 130 -13.20 -12.28 2.62
C ASP A 130 -12.49 -12.18 1.25
N ASP A 131 -13.23 -12.23 0.14
CA ASP A 131 -12.71 -12.08 -1.22
C ASP A 131 -12.73 -10.63 -1.73
N THR A 132 -12.84 -9.66 -0.83
CA THR A 132 -12.75 -8.23 -1.15
C THR A 132 -11.39 -7.88 -1.73
N ALA A 133 -11.38 -7.35 -2.95
CA ALA A 133 -10.19 -6.82 -3.57
C ALA A 133 -9.94 -5.39 -3.09
N SER A 134 -8.68 -5.00 -2.91
CA SER A 134 -8.35 -3.69 -2.36
C SER A 134 -7.15 -3.04 -3.04
N ALA A 135 -7.20 -1.72 -3.19
CA ALA A 135 -6.16 -0.90 -3.78
C ALA A 135 -6.01 0.42 -3.02
N SER A 136 -4.78 0.94 -2.94
CA SER A 136 -4.44 2.15 -2.20
C SER A 136 -3.45 3.00 -2.97
N ARG A 137 -3.57 4.32 -2.83
CA ARG A 137 -2.64 5.30 -3.38
C ARG A 137 -2.44 6.45 -2.40
N SER A 138 -1.19 6.90 -2.26
CA SER A 138 -0.88 8.13 -1.52
C SER A 138 -1.33 9.34 -2.32
N ILE A 139 -2.04 10.26 -1.66
CA ILE A 139 -2.61 11.46 -2.28
C ILE A 139 -2.37 12.69 -1.41
N GLY A 140 -2.42 13.88 -2.02
CA GLY A 140 -2.56 15.12 -1.25
C GLY A 140 -4.00 15.27 -0.78
N VAL A 141 -4.21 15.71 0.45
CA VAL A 141 -5.54 15.96 1.01
C VAL A 141 -5.59 17.36 1.62
N HIS A 142 -6.57 18.16 1.20
CA HIS A 142 -6.89 19.44 1.81
C HIS A 142 -8.23 19.31 2.54
N VAL A 143 -8.21 19.51 3.85
CA VAL A 143 -9.37 19.37 4.75
C VAL A 143 -9.85 20.76 5.14
N GLU A 144 -11.14 21.05 5.02
CA GLU A 144 -11.70 22.32 5.50
C GLU A 144 -11.78 22.32 7.04
N PRO A 145 -11.53 23.45 7.73
CA PRO A 145 -11.38 24.81 7.22
C PRO A 145 -9.91 25.23 7.05
N ALA A 146 -8.98 24.29 6.81
CA ALA A 146 -7.56 24.63 6.72
C ALA A 146 -7.29 25.67 5.63
N PRO A 147 -6.31 26.58 5.81
CA PRO A 147 -6.02 27.63 4.83
C PRO A 147 -5.82 27.08 3.42
N ALA A 148 -6.20 27.83 2.39
CA ALA A 148 -5.95 27.45 1.01
C ALA A 148 -4.44 27.22 0.79
N GLY A 149 -4.06 25.98 0.47
CA GLY A 149 -2.66 25.55 0.31
C GLY A 149 -2.11 24.67 1.44
N ASP A 150 -2.86 24.44 2.53
CA ASP A 150 -2.50 23.45 3.55
C ASP A 150 -2.87 22.03 3.08
N VAL A 151 -1.94 21.40 2.35
CA VAL A 151 -2.09 20.05 1.82
C VAL A 151 -1.34 19.07 2.71
N ARG A 152 -2.07 18.11 3.27
CA ARG A 152 -1.52 17.02 4.07
C ARG A 152 -1.35 15.76 3.23
N GLY A 153 -0.43 14.90 3.65
CA GLY A 153 -0.35 13.55 3.13
C GLY A 153 -1.59 12.75 3.53
N GLY A 154 -2.16 12.02 2.59
CA GLY A 154 -3.28 11.14 2.82
C GLY A 154 -3.22 9.87 1.97
N THR A 155 -4.21 9.02 2.17
CA THR A 155 -4.37 7.77 1.43
C THR A 155 -5.76 7.72 0.84
N LEU A 156 -5.84 7.48 -0.47
CA LEU A 156 -7.04 7.02 -1.14
C LEU A 156 -7.01 5.50 -1.09
N HIS A 157 -8.03 4.90 -0.48
CA HIS A 157 -8.22 3.46 -0.40
C HIS A 157 -9.53 3.09 -1.10
N VAL A 158 -9.50 2.00 -1.85
CA VAL A 158 -10.64 1.47 -2.58
C VAL A 158 -10.73 -0.02 -2.32
N GLU A 159 -11.91 -0.46 -1.93
CA GLU A 159 -12.28 -1.86 -1.78
C GLU A 159 -13.39 -2.17 -2.78
N VAL A 160 -13.32 -3.32 -3.45
CA VAL A 160 -14.28 -3.75 -4.46
C VAL A 160 -14.58 -5.22 -4.29
N TRP A 161 -15.86 -5.58 -4.28
CA TRP A 161 -16.31 -6.97 -4.17
C TRP A 161 -17.61 -7.19 -4.93
N LYS A 162 -18.03 -8.45 -5.06
CA LYS A 162 -19.31 -8.80 -5.66
C LYS A 162 -20.44 -8.64 -4.64
N GLY A 163 -21.47 -7.88 -5.00
CA GLY A 163 -22.68 -7.63 -4.21
C GLY A 163 -23.89 -8.43 -4.67
#